data_AF-A0A929B036-F1
#
_entry.id   AF-A0A929B036-F1
#
_cell.length_a   1.000
_cell.length_b   1.000
_cell.length_c   1.000
_cell.angle_alpha   90.00
_cell.angle_beta   90.00
_cell.angle_gamma   90.00
#
_symmetry.space_group_name_H-M   'P 1'
#
loop_
_entity.id
_entity.type
_entity.pdbx_description
1 polymer ?
#
loop_
_entity_poly.entity_id
_entity_poly.type
_entity_poly.pdbx_seq_one_letter_code
_entity_poly.pdbx_strand_id
1 'polypeptide(L)' 'MGRSKILRVRLSEEEWKKLESYAKSKEYTMSEVIRDYIKTLTSNPSRQQS' A
#
# COMPACT_ATOMS: atom_id res chain seq x y z
N MET A 1 -11.03 15.28 -3.03
CA MET A 1 -9.86 15.73 -3.82
C MET A 1 -9.28 14.54 -4.57
N GLY A 2 -9.04 14.67 -5.88
CA GLY A 2 -8.58 13.56 -6.72
C GLY A 2 -7.12 13.17 -6.44
N ARG A 3 -6.81 11.88 -6.52
CA ARG A 3 -5.45 11.36 -6.37
C ARG A 3 -4.69 11.59 -7.67
N SER A 4 -3.76 12.53 -7.68
CA SER A 4 -3.02 12.94 -8.89
C SER A 4 -1.61 12.36 -9.00
N LYS A 5 -1.07 11.76 -7.93
CA LYS A 5 0.27 11.17 -7.91
C LYS A 5 0.23 9.68 -8.22
N ILE A 6 1.19 9.22 -9.03
CA ILE A 6 1.35 7.80 -9.42
C ILE A 6 2.62 7.25 -8.76
N LEU A 7 2.49 6.10 -8.11
CA LEU A 7 3.61 5.32 -7.57
C LEU A 7 3.89 4.15 -8.52
N ARG A 8 5.13 4.03 -9.01
CA ARG A 8 5.61 2.87 -9.78
C ARG A 8 6.65 2.14 -8.95
N VAL A 9 6.41 0.87 -8.66
CA VAL A 9 7.32 0.01 -7.87
C VAL A 9 7.73 -1.17 -8.73
N ARG A 10 9.03 -1.50 -8.72
CA ARG A 10 9.52 -2.75 -9.29
C ARG A 10 9.44 -3.82 -8.21
N LEU A 11 8.76 -4.92 -8.52
CA LEU A 11 8.58 -6.05 -7.61
C LEU A 11 9.21 -7.28 -8.24
N SER A 12 9.81 -8.12 -7.41
CA SER A 12 10.20 -9.48 -7.78
C SER A 12 8.94 -10.34 -7.97
N GLU A 13 9.06 -11.49 -8.67
CA GLU A 13 7.92 -12.38 -8.89
C GLU A 13 7.28 -12.88 -7.58
N GLU A 14 8.10 -13.15 -6.57
CA GLU A 14 7.64 -13.57 -5.24
C GLU A 14 6.82 -12.48 -4.53
N GLU A 15 7.29 -11.24 -4.60
CA GLU A 15 6.62 -10.08 -4.02
C GLU A 15 5.28 -9.81 -4.73
N TRP A 16 5.27 -9.93 -6.06
CA TRP A 16 4.05 -9.81 -6.86
C TRP A 16 3.02 -10.86 -6.46
N LYS A 17 3.41 -12.15 -6.41
CA LYS A 17 2.51 -13.24 -6.01
C LYS A 17 1.96 -13.07 -4.61
N LYS A 18 2.78 -12.59 -3.67
CA LYS A 18 2.35 -12.31 -2.30
C LYS A 18 1.33 -11.18 -2.26
N LEU A 19 1.59 -10.08 -2.97
CA LEU A 19 0.67 -8.95 -3.06
C LEU A 19 -0.64 -9.34 -3.74
N GLU A 20 -0.58 -10.13 -4.82
CA GLU A 20 -1.75 -10.64 -5.54
C GLU A 20 -2.60 -11.55 -4.66
N SER A 21 -1.98 -12.52 -3.99
CA SER A 21 -2.68 -13.48 -3.13
C SER A 21 -3.38 -12.77 -1.97
N TYR A 22 -2.72 -11.80 -1.35
CA TYR A 22 -3.30 -11.02 -0.26
C TYR A 22 -4.46 -10.14 -0.74
N ALA A 23 -4.31 -9.49 -1.89
CA ALA A 23 -5.36 -8.69 -2.51
C ALA A 23 -6.60 -9.54 -2.82
N LYS A 24 -6.41 -10.71 -3.46
CA LYS A 24 -7.47 -11.67 -3.75
C LYS A 24 -8.17 -12.17 -2.49
N SER A 25 -7.41 -12.51 -1.44
CA SER A 25 -7.97 -13.01 -0.18
C SER A 25 -8.85 -11.99 0.55
N LYS A 26 -8.67 -10.69 0.29
CA LYS A 26 -9.44 -9.62 0.92
C LYS A 26 -10.39 -8.91 -0.04
N GLU A 27 -10.59 -9.46 -1.24
CA GLU A 27 -11.42 -8.88 -2.31
C GLU A 27 -11.01 -7.43 -2.67
N TYR A 28 -9.73 -7.11 -2.49
CA TYR A 28 -9.17 -5.80 -2.79
C TYR A 28 -8.33 -5.84 -4.05
N THR A 29 -8.13 -4.68 -4.66
CA THR A 29 -7.08 -4.49 -5.66
C THR A 29 -5.71 -4.36 -4.99
N MET A 30 -4.63 -4.72 -5.69
CA MET A 30 -3.26 -4.47 -5.20
C MET A 30 -3.03 -2.99 -4.84
N SER A 31 -3.64 -2.08 -5.62
CA SER A 31 -3.61 -0.64 -5.34
C SER A 31 -4.25 -0.30 -3.99
N GLU A 32 -5.37 -0.94 -3.63
CA GLU A 32 -6.03 -0.76 -2.35
C GLU A 32 -5.22 -1.31 -1.19
N VAL A 33 -4.55 -2.44 -1.37
CA VAL A 33 -3.62 -2.99 -0.36
C VAL A 33 -2.51 -1.99 -0.04
N ILE A 34 -1.89 -1.40 -1.07
CA ILE A 34 -0.85 -0.38 -0.87
C ILE A 34 -1.43 0.87 -0.20
N ARG A 35 -2.63 1.31 -0.61
CA ARG A 35 -3.31 2.47 -0.01
C ARG A 35 -3.66 2.22 1.46
N ASP A 36 -4.12 1.02 1.79
CA ASP A 36 -4.45 0.62 3.15
C ASP A 36 -3.21 0.61 4.03
N TYR A 37 -2.12 0.04 3.53
CA TYR A 37 -0.82 0.13 4.19
C TYR A 37 -0.37 1.58 4.42
N ILE A 38 -0.52 2.47 3.43
CA ILE A 38 -0.20 3.90 3.61
C ILE A 38 -1.02 4.54 4.75
N LYS A 39 -2.28 4.13 4.96
CA LYS A 39 -3.10 4.61 6.09
C LYS A 39 -2.57 4.12 7.44
N THR A 40 -2.01 2.91 7.51
CA THR A 40 -1.43 2.40 8.77
C THR A 40 -0.14 3.13 9.13
N LEU A 41 0.62 3.63 8.14
CA LEU A 41 1.81 4.46 8.36
C LEU A 41 1.48 5.78 9.07
N THR A 42 0.26 6.30 8.94
CA THR A 42 -0.19 7.54 9.58
C THR A 42 -0.48 7.42 11.07
N SER A 43 -0.45 6.21 11.65
CA SER A 43 -0.51 6.01 13.11
C SER A 43 0.90 6.03 13.72
N ASN A 44 1.59 7.16 13.58
CA ASN A 44 2.70 7.48 14.47
C ASN A 44 2.56 8.94 14.95
N PRO A 45 1.82 9.20 16.04
CA PRO A 45 1.78 10.53 16.66
C PRO A 45 3.14 11.01 17.18
N SER A 46 4.20 10.20 17.09
CA SER A 46 5.53 10.49 17.66
C SER A 46 6.57 11.07 16.68
N ARG A 47 6.15 11.58 15.51
CA ARG A 47 7.04 12.27 14.56
C ARG A 47 6.56 13.68 14.16
N GLN A 48 5.82 14.34 15.03
CA GLN A 48 5.81 15.80 15.03
C GLN A 48 6.86 16.31 16.02
N GLN A 49 7.88 16.96 15.45
CA GLN A 49 8.82 17.89 16.08
C GLN A 49 9.79 17.33 17.14
N SER A 50 11.05 17.17 16.73
CA SER A 50 12.22 17.77 17.41
C SER A 50 13.35 17.90 16.40
#